data_AF-A0A6B3FI38-F1
#
_entry.id   AF-A0A6B3FI38-F1
#
_cell.length_a   1.000
_cell.length_b   1.000
_cell.length_c   1.000
_cell.angle_alpha   90.00
_cell.angle_beta   90.00
_cell.angle_gamma   90.00
#
_symmetry.space_group_name_H-M   'P 1'
#
loop_
_entity.id
_entity.type
_entity.pdbx_description
1 polymer ?
#
loop_
_entity_poly.entity_id
_entity_poly.type
_entity_poly.pdbx_seq_one_letter_code
_entity_poly.pdbx_strand_id
1 'polypeptide(L)' 'RVSPAAAGSFVVVETAVLRVHADPALVVPGTDHIDPAAWSPLVYNFRHYFGLGPELGHSYRTATPRG' A
#
# COMPACT_ATOMS: atom_id res chain seq x y z
N ARG A 1 -13.94 13.14 8.63
CA ARG A 1 -13.68 14.44 9.30
C ARG A 1 -12.68 15.22 8.46
N VAL A 2 -12.80 16.55 8.37
CA VAL A 2 -11.79 17.40 7.71
C VAL A 2 -11.23 18.37 8.74
N SER A 3 -9.91 18.50 8.81
CA SER A 3 -9.22 19.36 9.78
C SER A 3 -8.07 20.11 9.10
N PRO A 4 -7.84 21.40 9.41
CA PRO A 4 -6.66 22.12 8.93
C PRO A 4 -5.39 21.63 9.62
N ALA A 5 -4.25 21.72 8.93
CA ALA A 5 -2.92 21.37 9.45
C ALA A 5 -1.88 22.41 9.03
N ALA A 6 -0.71 22.40 9.69
CA ALA A 6 0.40 23.34 9.46
C ALA A 6 -0.08 24.79 9.27
N ALA A 7 -0.72 25.34 10.32
CA ALA A 7 -1.29 26.68 10.36
C ALA A 7 -2.26 27.02 9.20
N GLY A 8 -2.90 26.01 8.61
CA GLY A 8 -3.87 26.16 7.52
C GLY A 8 -3.29 26.05 6.11
N SER A 9 -2.02 25.68 5.95
CA SER A 9 -1.42 25.49 4.63
C SER A 9 -1.93 24.25 3.88
N PHE A 10 -2.49 23.27 4.58
CA PHE A 10 -3.19 22.14 3.98
C PHE A 10 -4.28 21.59 4.91
N VAL A 11 -5.09 20.66 4.39
CA VAL A 11 -6.12 19.95 5.15
C VAL A 11 -5.83 18.45 5.21
N VAL A 12 -6.25 17.82 6.31
CA VAL A 12 -6.24 16.37 6.49
C VAL A 12 -7.69 15.88 6.44
N VAL A 13 -7.95 14.88 5.60
CA VAL A 13 -9.26 14.24 5.46
C VAL A 13 -9.18 12.84 6.07
N GLU A 14 -10.00 12.59 7.07
CA GLU A 14 -10.21 11.29 7.68
C GLU A 14 -11.49 10.66 7.13
N THR A 15 -11.37 9.46 6.57
CA THR A 15 -12.49 8.71 5.97
C THR A 15 -12.43 7.24 6.38
N ALA A 16 -13.57 6.56 6.29
CA ALA A 16 -13.63 5.11 6.47
C ALA A 16 -13.33 4.41 5.14
N VAL A 17 -12.46 3.40 5.18
CA VAL A 17 -12.29 2.47 4.06
C VAL A 17 -13.49 1.52 4.05
N LEU A 18 -14.34 1.62 3.04
CA LEU A 18 -15.54 0.78 2.92
C LEU A 18 -15.28 -0.49 2.10
N ARG A 19 -14.37 -0.40 1.13
CA ARG A 19 -14.00 -1.49 0.24
C ARG A 19 -12.61 -1.24 -0.33
N VAL A 20 -11.89 -2.34 -0.55
CA VAL A 20 -10.65 -2.35 -1.32
C VAL A 20 -10.93 -3.13 -2.60
N HIS A 21 -10.50 -2.59 -3.73
CA HIS A 21 -10.56 -3.27 -5.02
C HIS A 21 -9.13 -3.53 -5.48
N ALA A 22 -8.86 -4.75 -5.90
CA ALA A 22 -7.58 -5.15 -6.45
C ALA A 22 -7.82 -5.90 -7.76
N ASP A 23 -6.88 -5.76 -8.70
CA ASP A 23 -6.83 -6.65 -9.85
C ASP A 23 -6.62 -8.08 -9.34
N PRO A 24 -7.41 -9.07 -9.76
CA PRO A 24 -7.23 -10.46 -9.35
C PRO A 24 -5.81 -10.99 -9.57
N ALA A 25 -5.07 -10.48 -10.57
CA ALA A 25 -3.68 -10.86 -10.81
C ALA A 25 -2.71 -10.41 -9.71
N LEU A 26 -3.13 -9.49 -8.84
CA LEU A 26 -2.34 -8.97 -7.71
C LEU A 26 -2.69 -9.64 -6.39
N VAL A 27 -3.70 -10.53 -6.35
CA VAL A 27 -4.21 -11.13 -5.13
C VAL A 27 -3.71 -12.58 -5.02
N VAL A 28 -3.19 -12.94 -3.85
CA VAL A 28 -2.79 -14.32 -3.55
C VAL A 28 -4.04 -15.22 -3.65
N PRO A 29 -4.04 -16.26 -4.50
CA PRO A 29 -5.23 -17.05 -4.79
C PRO A 29 -5.92 -17.61 -3.55
N GLY A 30 -7.24 -17.45 -3.49
CA GLY A 30 -8.07 -17.93 -2.36
C GLY A 30 -8.00 -17.07 -1.11
N THR A 31 -7.43 -15.87 -1.20
CA THR A 31 -7.28 -14.94 -0.06
C THR A 31 -7.61 -13.52 -0.47
N ASP A 32 -7.61 -12.59 0.50
CA ASP A 32 -7.70 -11.16 0.27
C ASP A 32 -6.33 -10.44 0.42
N HIS A 33 -5.22 -11.19 0.37
CA HIS A 33 -3.88 -10.62 0.50
C HIS A 33 -3.29 -10.27 -0.85
N ILE A 34 -2.67 -9.08 -0.95
CA ILE A 34 -1.89 -8.70 -2.13
C ILE A 34 -0.59 -9.50 -2.17
N ASP A 35 -0.24 -10.02 -3.35
CA ASP A 35 1.08 -10.60 -3.64
C ASP A 35 2.11 -9.46 -3.75
N PRO A 36 3.06 -9.33 -2.81
CA PRO A 36 4.06 -8.26 -2.82
C PRO A 36 5.03 -8.36 -4.01
N ALA A 37 5.17 -9.54 -4.63
CA ALA A 37 6.02 -9.73 -5.80
C ALA A 37 5.35 -9.27 -7.11
N ALA A 38 4.02 -9.40 -7.19
CA ALA A 38 3.23 -8.91 -8.33
C ALA A 38 2.93 -7.40 -8.22
N TRP A 39 2.80 -6.90 -6.99
CA TRP A 39 2.51 -5.49 -6.73
C TRP A 39 3.73 -4.60 -6.98
N SER A 40 3.61 -3.66 -7.93
CA SER A 40 4.67 -2.71 -8.29
C SER A 40 4.21 -1.25 -8.10
N PRO A 41 4.20 -0.74 -6.85
CA PRO A 41 3.81 0.63 -6.57
C PRO A 41 4.89 1.62 -7.00
N LEU A 42 4.45 2.84 -7.38
CA LEU A 42 5.34 3.98 -7.56
C LEU A 42 5.71 4.58 -6.20
N VAL A 43 6.99 4.62 -5.88
CA VAL A 43 7.51 5.20 -4.64
C VAL A 43 8.02 6.62 -4.91
N TYR A 44 7.49 7.59 -4.18
CA TYR A 44 8.00 8.96 -4.17
C TYR A 44 8.99 9.14 -3.02
N ASN A 45 10.25 9.39 -3.35
CA ASN A 45 11.32 9.59 -2.38
C ASN A 45 12.13 10.85 -2.76
N PHE A 46 12.12 11.87 -1.90
CA PHE A 46 12.80 13.16 -2.11
C PHE A 46 12.62 13.76 -3.51
N ARG A 47 11.39 13.78 -4.04
CA ARG A 47 11.07 14.29 -5.39
C ARG A 47 11.54 13.43 -6.57
N HIS A 48 11.95 12.20 -6.30
CA HIS A 48 12.27 11.21 -7.32
C HIS A 48 11.28 10.05 -7.25
N TYR A 49 11.00 9.47 -8.41
CA TYR A 49 10.08 8.34 -8.56
C TYR A 49 10.86 7.05 -8.78
N PHE A 50 10.51 6.02 -8.02
CA PHE A 50 11.15 4.71 -8.06
C PHE A 50 10.11 3.59 -8.19
N GLY A 51 10.52 2.48 -8.79
CA GLY A 51 9.85 1.18 -8.64
C GLY A 51 10.48 0.38 -7.50
N LEU A 52 9.91 -0.78 -7.20
CA LEU A 52 10.50 -1.73 -6.25
C LEU A 52 11.64 -2.53 -6.89
N GLY A 53 12.63 -2.91 -6.07
CA GLY A 53 13.57 -3.98 -6.38
C GLY A 53 13.05 -5.35 -5.92
N PRO A 54 13.88 -6.40 -6.00
CA PRO A 54 13.53 -7.72 -5.47
C PRO A 54 13.20 -7.69 -3.97
N GLU A 55 12.29 -8.56 -3.51
CA GLU A 55 12.03 -8.74 -2.08
C GLU A 55 13.31 -9.22 -1.37
N LEU A 56 13.69 -8.54 -0.27
CA LEU A 56 14.87 -8.90 0.52
C LEU A 56 14.56 -9.75 1.76
N GLY A 57 13.28 -9.84 2.14
CA GLY A 57 12.82 -10.60 3.30
C GLY A 57 11.49 -10.09 3.83
N HIS A 58 10.98 -10.75 4.88
CA HIS A 58 9.72 -10.40 5.52
C HIS A 58 9.82 -10.52 7.04
N SER A 59 8.98 -9.75 7.74
CA SER A 59 8.88 -9.87 9.20
C SER A 59 7.97 -11.02 9.61
N TYR A 60 8.16 -11.53 10.82
CA TYR A 60 7.28 -12.55 11.43
C TYR A 60 5.82 -12.12 11.57
N ARG A 61 5.51 -10.83 11.41
CA ARG A 61 4.16 -10.28 11.52
C ARG A 61 3.34 -10.40 10.25
N THR A 62 3.95 -10.78 9.12
CA THR A 62 3.20 -10.87 7.87
C THR A 62 2.17 -11.99 7.95
N ALA A 63 0.94 -11.70 7.49
CA ALA A 63 -0.13 -12.67 7.35
C ALA A 63 -0.29 -13.15 5.89
N THR A 64 0.45 -12.56 4.94
CA THR A 64 0.41 -12.95 3.53
C THR A 64 0.88 -14.41 3.39
N PRO A 65 0.01 -15.33 2.90
CA PRO A 65 0.38 -16.72 2.73
C PRO A 65 1.54 -16.88 1.75
N ARG A 66 2.40 -17.86 2.03
CA ARG A 66 3.50 -18.28 1.14
C ARG A 66 3.37 -19.78 0.88
N GLY A 67 3.71 -20.19 -0.35
CA GLY A 67 3.83 -21.61 -0.71
C GLY A 67 5.06 -22.27 -0.10
#